data_AF-A0A7X5E7K8-F1
#
_entry.id   AF-A0A7X5E7K8-F1
#
_cell.length_a   1.000
_cell.length_b   1.000
_cell.length_c   1.000
_cell.angle_alpha   90.00
_cell.angle_beta   90.00
_cell.angle_gamma   90.00
#
_symmetry.space_group_name_H-M   'P 1'
#
loop_
_entity.id
_entity.type
_entity.pdbx_description
1 polymer ?
#
loop_
_entity_poly.entity_id
_entity_poly.type
_entity_poly.pdbx_seq_one_letter_code
_entity_poly.pdbx_strand_id
1 'polypeptide(L)'
;MPLLHGIYKLGNVQKAQEWSMAINMDMQFDNYDSRIKYYDLMLERDLDYLPCFPLPDGYRFVFYRQGDCGSWIEIEKSAKEFTSYEQGMAAWGKYYAANEDILPKRMVFIENTDGQKVATATAYYDVLGQDTSGDGWLHWVAVHREYQRRGLSKPLVSYALDVMGKLGYTHAKIPTQSTSWVACKVYLDLGFRPIPQNAAENRKGWEIVKTLTGHPALASFRPAAMDEIIVK
;
A
#
# COMPACT_ATOMS: atom_id res chain seq x y z
N MET A 1 -12.46 52.85 -16.61
CA MET A 1 -13.32 51.65 -16.72
C MET A 1 -12.63 50.49 -16.01
N PRO A 2 -13.34 49.74 -15.16
CA PRO A 2 -12.73 49.01 -14.06
C PRO A 2 -12.29 47.58 -14.40
N LEU A 3 -11.32 47.14 -13.60
CA LEU A 3 -10.90 45.79 -13.25
C LEU A 3 -12.01 44.73 -13.36
N LEU A 4 -11.80 43.67 -14.15
CA LEU A 4 -12.50 42.37 -14.04
C LEU A 4 -11.80 41.34 -14.94
N HIS A 5 -10.70 40.73 -14.46
CA HIS A 5 -10.14 39.50 -15.06
C HIS A 5 -9.61 38.49 -14.02
N GLY A 6 -9.97 38.66 -12.74
CA GLY A 6 -9.39 37.89 -11.62
C GLY A 6 -10.30 36.89 -10.91
N ILE A 7 -11.54 36.66 -11.34
CA ILE A 7 -12.53 35.93 -10.50
C ILE A 7 -12.98 34.58 -11.11
N TYR A 8 -12.76 34.34 -12.40
CA TYR A 8 -13.30 33.14 -13.07
C TYR A 8 -12.49 31.84 -12.87
N LYS A 9 -11.24 31.89 -12.37
CA LYS A 9 -10.44 30.66 -12.12
C LYS A 9 -10.60 30.07 -10.71
N LEU A 10 -10.92 30.89 -9.71
CA LEU A 10 -11.05 30.43 -8.31
C LEU A 10 -12.35 29.65 -8.08
N GLY A 11 -13.45 30.06 -8.71
CA GLY A 11 -14.74 29.38 -8.56
C GLY A 11 -14.79 27.96 -9.14
N ASN A 12 -13.92 27.63 -10.10
CA ASN A 12 -13.93 26.31 -10.75
C ASN A 12 -13.13 25.26 -9.96
N VAL A 13 -12.06 25.67 -9.27
CA VAL A 13 -11.29 24.77 -8.40
C VAL A 13 -12.06 24.46 -7.13
N GLN A 14 -12.73 25.45 -6.54
CA GLN A 14 -13.51 25.28 -5.33
C GLN A 14 -14.78 24.46 -5.58
N LYS A 15 -15.49 24.68 -6.72
CA LYS A 15 -16.56 23.78 -7.15
C LYS A 15 -16.08 22.39 -7.50
N ALA A 16 -14.91 22.21 -8.13
CA ALA A 16 -14.37 20.88 -8.39
C ALA A 16 -14.00 20.15 -7.09
N GLN A 17 -13.49 20.85 -6.08
CA GLN A 17 -13.24 20.32 -4.74
C GLN A 17 -14.55 19.97 -4.02
N GLU A 18 -15.56 20.84 -4.06
CA GLU A 18 -16.89 20.61 -3.48
C GLU A 18 -17.65 19.46 -4.18
N TRP A 19 -17.56 19.37 -5.52
CA TRP A 19 -18.11 18.25 -6.29
C TRP A 19 -17.34 16.95 -6.05
N SER A 20 -16.02 17.01 -5.94
CA SER A 20 -15.20 15.85 -5.56
C SER A 20 -15.48 15.39 -4.11
N MET A 21 -15.85 16.30 -3.20
CA MET A 21 -16.31 15.96 -1.85
C MET A 21 -17.73 15.38 -1.84
N ALA A 22 -18.63 15.91 -2.67
CA ALA A 22 -20.02 15.45 -2.76
C ALA A 22 -20.15 14.08 -3.45
N ILE A 23 -19.35 13.79 -4.49
CA ILE A 23 -19.28 12.47 -5.13
C ILE A 23 -18.65 11.43 -4.17
N ASN A 24 -17.80 11.87 -3.25
CA ASN A 24 -17.23 11.03 -2.19
C ASN A 24 -18.27 10.51 -1.18
N MET A 25 -19.48 11.08 -1.14
CA MET A 25 -20.51 10.72 -0.14
C MET A 25 -21.39 9.52 -0.54
N ASP A 26 -21.52 9.15 -1.82
CA ASP A 26 -22.43 8.06 -2.25
C ASP A 26 -21.75 6.80 -2.82
N MET A 27 -20.42 6.78 -2.96
CA MET A 27 -19.66 5.57 -3.25
C MET A 27 -18.46 5.44 -2.31
N GLN A 28 -18.68 4.77 -1.18
CA GLN A 28 -17.59 4.39 -0.30
C GLN A 28 -16.85 3.19 -0.89
N PHE A 29 -15.64 3.41 -1.40
CA PHE A 29 -14.73 2.33 -1.78
C PHE A 29 -14.18 1.63 -0.54
N ASP A 30 -14.04 0.32 -0.63
CA ASP A 30 -13.35 -0.50 0.37
C ASP A 30 -11.81 -0.27 0.25
N ASN A 31 -11.03 -0.73 1.23
CA ASN A 31 -9.57 -0.54 1.24
C ASN A 31 -8.90 -1.28 0.07
N TYR A 32 -9.41 -2.48 -0.23
CA TYR A 32 -9.25 -3.17 -1.50
C TYR A 32 -10.63 -3.17 -2.17
N ASP A 33 -10.72 -2.69 -3.40
CA ASP A 33 -12.00 -2.64 -4.12
C ASP A 33 -11.85 -2.99 -5.60
N SER A 34 -12.41 -4.15 -5.99
CA SER A 34 -12.37 -4.64 -7.37
C SER A 34 -13.26 -3.86 -8.34
N ARG A 35 -14.09 -2.93 -7.85
CA ARG A 35 -14.84 -1.99 -8.71
C ARG A 35 -13.91 -0.94 -9.32
N ILE A 36 -12.73 -0.71 -8.75
CA ILE A 36 -11.72 0.21 -9.29
C ILE A 36 -10.97 -0.50 -10.43
N LYS A 37 -10.69 0.20 -11.52
CA LYS A 37 -9.86 -0.34 -12.61
C LYS A 37 -8.46 -0.64 -12.12
N TYR A 38 -8.00 -1.84 -12.42
CA TYR A 38 -6.69 -2.34 -12.05
C TYR A 38 -5.57 -1.73 -12.90
N TYR A 39 -4.49 -1.33 -12.23
CA TYR A 39 -3.21 -0.91 -12.81
C TYR A 39 -2.08 -1.35 -11.88
N ASP A 40 -0.99 -1.85 -12.44
CA ASP A 40 0.23 -2.20 -11.70
C ASP A 40 1.01 -0.93 -11.35
N LEU A 41 1.14 -0.66 -10.06
CA LEU A 41 1.78 0.54 -9.55
C LEU A 41 3.05 0.17 -8.81
N MET A 42 4.13 0.92 -9.03
CA MET A 42 5.37 0.73 -8.31
C MET A 42 5.79 2.03 -7.63
N LEU A 43 6.15 1.92 -6.35
CA LEU A 43 6.75 3.01 -5.60
C LEU A 43 8.15 2.65 -5.13
N GLU A 44 8.96 3.67 -4.90
CA GLU A 44 10.31 3.54 -4.36
C GLU A 44 10.65 4.63 -3.33
N ARG A 45 11.66 4.37 -2.50
CA ARG A 45 12.37 5.35 -1.67
C ARG A 45 13.68 4.80 -1.15
N ASP A 46 14.56 5.72 -0.75
CA ASP A 46 15.70 5.43 0.11
C ASP A 46 15.25 5.05 1.54
N LEU A 47 16.03 4.19 2.19
CA LEU A 47 15.79 3.69 3.55
C LEU A 47 16.45 4.56 4.63
N ASP A 48 17.02 5.70 4.27
CA ASP A 48 17.46 6.69 5.24
C ASP A 48 16.25 7.48 5.81
N TYR A 49 16.44 8.00 7.03
CA TYR A 49 15.45 8.86 7.70
C TYR A 49 14.01 8.29 7.67
N LEU A 50 13.85 7.01 7.98
CA LEU A 50 12.53 6.37 8.03
C LEU A 50 11.64 7.09 9.08
N PRO A 51 10.41 7.49 8.71
CA PRO A 51 9.46 8.00 9.68
C PRO A 51 9.08 6.88 10.64
N CYS A 52 9.15 7.16 11.94
CA CYS A 52 8.80 6.23 13.00
C CYS A 52 7.37 6.50 13.47
N PHE A 53 6.57 5.43 13.58
CA PHE A 53 5.20 5.50 14.11
C PHE A 53 5.09 4.55 15.30
N PRO A 54 4.61 5.02 16.45
CA PRO A 54 4.44 4.15 17.61
C PRO A 54 3.37 3.09 17.29
N LEU A 55 3.66 1.85 17.69
CA LEU A 55 2.65 0.80 17.68
C LEU A 55 1.64 1.10 18.80
N PRO A 56 0.32 1.05 18.54
CA PRO A 56 -0.69 1.25 19.58
C PRO A 56 -0.56 0.23 20.71
N ASP A 57 -0.99 0.62 21.92
CA ASP A 57 -1.01 -0.27 23.08
C ASP A 57 -1.86 -1.53 22.84
N GLY A 58 -1.46 -2.64 23.47
CA GLY A 58 -2.11 -3.93 23.31
C GLY A 58 -1.65 -4.72 22.07
N TYR A 59 -0.64 -4.22 21.36
CA TYR A 59 -0.03 -4.90 20.22
C TYR A 59 1.48 -5.03 20.40
N ARG A 60 2.07 -6.04 19.75
CA ARG A 60 3.52 -6.22 19.66
C ARG A 60 3.95 -6.72 18.28
N PHE A 61 5.17 -6.39 17.89
CA PHE A 61 5.79 -7.02 16.73
C PHE A 61 6.32 -8.41 17.09
N VAL A 62 6.06 -9.38 16.22
CA VAL A 62 6.64 -10.73 16.30
C VAL A 62 7.14 -11.14 14.92
N PHE A 63 8.24 -11.88 14.86
CA PHE A 63 8.71 -12.44 13.60
C PHE A 63 8.00 -13.75 13.27
N TYR A 64 7.98 -14.07 11.98
CA TYR A 64 7.54 -15.36 11.48
C TYR A 64 8.22 -16.52 12.21
N ARG A 65 7.42 -17.54 12.49
CA ARG A 65 7.84 -18.86 12.97
C ARG A 65 7.35 -19.91 11.99
N GLN A 66 8.10 -21.01 11.90
CA GLN A 66 7.70 -22.14 11.08
C GLN A 66 6.25 -22.56 11.42
N GLY A 67 5.42 -22.70 10.38
CA GLY A 67 3.98 -22.97 10.51
C GLY A 67 3.07 -21.75 10.44
N ASP A 68 3.61 -20.52 10.44
CA ASP A 68 2.80 -19.29 10.36
C ASP A 68 2.22 -19.00 8.96
N CYS A 69 2.47 -19.87 7.98
CA CYS A 69 1.86 -19.81 6.64
C CYS A 69 0.33 -19.66 6.72
N GLY A 70 -0.33 -20.44 7.58
CA GLY A 70 -1.78 -20.36 7.78
C GLY A 70 -2.23 -18.99 8.31
N SER A 71 -1.49 -18.40 9.26
CA SER A 71 -1.80 -17.06 9.77
C SER A 71 -1.60 -15.98 8.71
N TRP A 72 -0.55 -16.09 7.89
CA TRP A 72 -0.33 -15.17 6.77
C TRP A 72 -1.48 -15.23 5.76
N ILE A 73 -1.89 -16.44 5.34
CA ILE A 73 -3.00 -16.63 4.39
C ILE A 73 -4.31 -16.05 4.96
N GLU A 74 -4.63 -16.31 6.22
CA GLU A 74 -5.87 -15.80 6.82
C GLU A 74 -5.89 -14.27 6.92
N ILE A 75 -4.76 -13.62 7.18
CA ILE A 75 -4.66 -12.15 7.18
C ILE A 75 -4.92 -11.59 5.76
N GLU A 76 -4.25 -12.13 4.74
CA GLU A 76 -4.36 -11.68 3.34
C GLU A 76 -5.78 -11.92 2.78
N LYS A 77 -6.35 -13.09 3.06
CA LYS A 77 -7.73 -13.45 2.71
C LYS A 77 -8.74 -12.54 3.42
N SER A 78 -8.54 -12.26 4.71
CA SER A 78 -9.36 -11.29 5.45
C SER A 78 -9.28 -9.90 4.81
N ALA A 79 -8.10 -9.48 4.34
CA ALA A 79 -7.92 -8.23 3.61
C ALA A 79 -8.59 -8.20 2.23
N LYS A 80 -9.11 -9.34 1.74
CA LYS A 80 -9.64 -9.61 0.38
C LYS A 80 -8.59 -9.65 -0.73
N GLU A 81 -7.32 -9.80 -0.40
CA GLU A 81 -6.29 -10.01 -1.41
C GLU A 81 -6.41 -11.42 -2.02
N PHE A 82 -6.85 -12.39 -1.21
CA PHE A 82 -7.23 -13.74 -1.66
C PHE A 82 -8.71 -13.99 -1.45
N THR A 83 -9.33 -14.71 -2.41
CA THR A 83 -10.71 -15.15 -2.27
C THR A 83 -10.83 -16.54 -1.62
N SER A 84 -9.74 -17.31 -1.58
CA SER A 84 -9.72 -18.65 -0.99
C SER A 84 -8.37 -19.01 -0.36
N TYR A 85 -8.36 -20.05 0.47
CA TYR A 85 -7.13 -20.55 1.10
C TYR A 85 -6.17 -21.13 0.05
N GLU A 86 -6.69 -21.78 -0.98
CA GLU A 86 -5.92 -22.37 -2.08
C GLU A 86 -5.17 -21.29 -2.88
N GLN A 87 -5.78 -20.13 -3.11
CA GLN A 87 -5.09 -18.98 -3.69
C GLN A 87 -3.94 -18.50 -2.81
N GLY A 88 -4.17 -18.43 -1.49
CA GLY A 88 -3.13 -18.09 -0.52
C GLY A 88 -1.98 -19.09 -0.53
N MET A 89 -2.28 -20.40 -0.59
CA MET A 89 -1.25 -21.44 -0.70
C MET A 89 -0.47 -21.36 -2.01
N ALA A 90 -1.14 -21.05 -3.12
CA ALA A 90 -0.46 -20.84 -4.41
C ALA A 90 0.49 -19.63 -4.36
N ALA A 91 0.05 -18.52 -3.75
CA ALA A 91 0.90 -17.35 -3.53
C ALA A 91 2.08 -17.66 -2.59
N TRP A 92 1.84 -18.37 -1.49
CA TRP A 92 2.89 -18.85 -0.59
C TRP A 92 3.92 -19.71 -1.32
N GLY A 93 3.46 -20.67 -2.11
CA GLY A 93 4.29 -21.52 -2.96
C GLY A 93 5.17 -20.73 -3.93
N LYS A 94 4.59 -19.70 -4.55
CA LYS A 94 5.29 -18.84 -5.52
C LYS A 94 6.37 -17.97 -4.88
N TYR A 95 6.10 -17.36 -3.73
CA TYR A 95 6.97 -16.31 -3.18
C TYR A 95 7.86 -16.76 -2.01
N TYR A 96 7.39 -17.71 -1.21
CA TYR A 96 7.96 -17.98 0.11
C TYR A 96 8.40 -19.42 0.33
N ALA A 97 7.70 -20.42 -0.22
CA ALA A 97 7.98 -21.83 0.08
C ALA A 97 9.44 -22.27 -0.19
N ALA A 98 10.07 -21.72 -1.23
CA ALA A 98 11.46 -22.03 -1.56
C ALA A 98 12.49 -21.38 -0.62
N ASN A 99 12.09 -20.39 0.18
CA ASN A 99 12.96 -19.59 1.04
C ASN A 99 12.32 -19.40 2.43
N GLU A 100 11.62 -20.42 2.95
CA GLU A 100 10.91 -20.31 4.23
C GLU A 100 11.89 -20.12 5.41
N ASP A 101 13.11 -20.63 5.28
CA ASP A 101 14.18 -20.58 6.27
C ASP A 101 14.68 -19.16 6.59
N ILE A 102 14.55 -18.22 5.64
CA ILE A 102 14.96 -16.82 5.85
C ILE A 102 13.84 -15.93 6.41
N LEU A 103 12.58 -16.39 6.38
CA LEU A 103 11.43 -15.62 6.83
C LEU A 103 11.48 -15.22 8.32
N PRO A 104 12.04 -16.01 9.26
CA PRO A 104 12.17 -15.61 10.66
C PRO A 104 12.95 -14.31 10.90
N LYS A 105 13.69 -13.80 9.91
CA LYS A 105 14.42 -12.53 9.97
C LYS A 105 13.81 -11.42 9.10
N ARG A 106 12.70 -11.70 8.41
CA ARG A 106 12.19 -10.86 7.31
C ARG A 106 10.69 -10.60 7.37
N MET A 107 9.90 -11.60 7.72
CA MET A 107 8.45 -11.49 7.81
C MET A 107 8.04 -11.10 9.23
N VAL A 108 7.34 -9.98 9.35
CA VAL A 108 6.91 -9.39 10.61
C VAL A 108 5.40 -9.47 10.68
N PHE A 109 4.90 -9.91 11.82
CA PHE A 109 3.50 -9.80 12.20
C PHE A 109 3.31 -8.77 13.31
N ILE A 110 2.11 -8.20 13.37
CA ILE A 110 1.58 -7.60 14.60
C ILE A 110 0.72 -8.66 15.29
N GLU A 111 0.96 -8.86 16.58
CA GLU A 111 0.20 -9.74 17.45
C GLU A 111 -0.58 -8.92 18.48
N ASN A 112 -1.82 -9.28 18.76
CA ASN A 112 -2.65 -8.65 19.80
C ASN A 112 -2.38 -9.27 21.20
N THR A 113 -3.11 -8.80 22.22
CA THR A 113 -3.01 -9.31 23.61
C THR A 113 -3.35 -10.80 23.76
N ASP A 114 -4.15 -11.35 22.85
CA ASP A 114 -4.60 -12.75 22.86
C ASP A 114 -3.64 -13.68 22.11
N GLY A 115 -2.53 -13.16 21.59
CA GLY A 115 -1.57 -13.92 20.81
C GLY A 115 -2.00 -14.15 19.35
N GLN A 116 -3.05 -13.50 18.87
CA GLN A 116 -3.47 -13.59 17.47
C GLN A 116 -2.63 -12.65 16.60
N LYS A 117 -2.14 -13.16 15.48
CA LYS A 117 -1.50 -12.36 14.43
C LYS A 117 -2.58 -11.65 13.61
N VAL A 118 -2.51 -10.33 13.57
CA VAL A 118 -3.58 -9.46 13.01
C VAL A 118 -3.12 -8.60 11.85
N ALA A 119 -1.82 -8.55 11.56
CA ALA A 119 -1.27 -7.88 10.41
C ALA A 119 0.09 -8.47 10.04
N THR A 120 0.51 -8.33 8.78
CA THR A 120 1.78 -8.86 8.25
C THR A 120 2.43 -7.92 7.25
N ALA A 121 3.75 -7.89 7.22
CA ALA A 121 4.58 -7.26 6.18
C ALA A 121 5.93 -7.97 6.08
N THR A 122 6.50 -8.08 4.88
CA THR A 122 7.75 -8.82 4.66
C THR A 122 8.85 -7.95 4.05
N ALA A 123 9.98 -7.85 4.74
CA ALA A 123 11.20 -7.21 4.27
C ALA A 123 12.00 -8.19 3.37
N TYR A 124 11.70 -8.17 2.08
CA TYR A 124 12.11 -9.21 1.15
C TYR A 124 12.94 -8.67 -0.03
N TYR A 125 12.93 -9.40 -1.12
CA TYR A 125 13.57 -9.08 -2.39
C TYR A 125 12.77 -9.74 -3.52
N ASP A 126 13.02 -9.31 -4.75
CA ASP A 126 12.38 -9.94 -5.90
C ASP A 126 12.94 -11.36 -6.14
N VAL A 127 12.12 -12.37 -5.86
CA VAL A 127 12.41 -13.78 -6.13
C VAL A 127 12.05 -14.22 -7.54
N LEU A 128 11.37 -13.36 -8.32
CA LEU A 128 10.97 -13.65 -9.70
C LEU A 128 12.02 -13.18 -10.72
N GLY A 129 13.07 -12.48 -10.28
CA GLY A 129 14.21 -12.09 -11.11
C GLY A 129 13.90 -11.04 -12.18
N GLN A 130 12.86 -10.23 -11.95
CA GLN A 130 12.46 -9.11 -12.80
C GLN A 130 13.23 -7.83 -12.46
N ASP A 131 13.69 -7.70 -11.22
CA ASP A 131 14.46 -6.55 -10.75
C ASP A 131 15.95 -6.89 -10.55
N THR A 132 16.80 -6.19 -11.29
CA THR A 132 18.26 -6.34 -11.25
C THR A 132 18.97 -5.26 -10.44
N SER A 133 18.22 -4.33 -9.82
CA SER A 133 18.79 -3.22 -9.04
C SER A 133 19.49 -3.65 -7.74
N GLY A 134 19.08 -4.78 -7.16
CA GLY A 134 19.49 -5.20 -5.81
C GLY A 134 18.70 -4.53 -4.69
N ASP A 135 17.63 -3.79 -5.01
CA ASP A 135 16.78 -3.13 -4.02
C ASP A 135 16.03 -4.13 -3.14
N GLY A 136 15.70 -3.70 -1.92
CA GLY A 136 14.79 -4.44 -1.06
C GLY A 136 13.35 -4.28 -1.53
N TRP A 137 12.54 -5.32 -1.37
CA TRP A 137 11.13 -5.28 -1.76
C TRP A 137 10.24 -5.46 -0.54
N LEU A 138 9.32 -4.53 -0.32
CA LEU A 138 8.28 -4.72 0.69
C LEU A 138 7.21 -5.61 0.10
N HIS A 139 7.21 -6.87 0.51
CA HIS A 139 6.29 -7.88 0.02
C HIS A 139 5.13 -8.08 0.97
N TRP A 140 3.93 -8.19 0.38
CA TRP A 140 2.67 -8.60 0.99
C TRP A 140 2.41 -7.93 2.35
N VAL A 141 1.69 -6.81 2.28
CA VAL A 141 1.32 -5.99 3.45
C VAL A 141 -0.18 -6.06 3.63
N ALA A 142 -0.61 -6.60 4.77
CA ALA A 142 -2.03 -6.71 5.08
C ALA A 142 -2.32 -6.51 6.57
N VAL A 143 -3.52 -6.00 6.84
CA VAL A 143 -4.11 -5.93 8.18
C VAL A 143 -5.45 -6.64 8.11
N HIS A 144 -5.67 -7.58 9.02
CA HIS A 144 -6.93 -8.31 9.17
C HIS A 144 -8.08 -7.32 9.34
N ARG A 145 -9.22 -7.54 8.66
CA ARG A 145 -10.30 -6.54 8.55
C ARG A 145 -10.82 -5.99 9.86
N GLU A 146 -11.00 -6.86 10.85
CA GLU A 146 -11.48 -6.47 12.19
C GLU A 146 -10.50 -5.53 12.94
N TYR A 147 -9.24 -5.49 12.50
CA TYR A 147 -8.17 -4.70 13.07
C TYR A 147 -7.76 -3.49 12.21
N GLN A 148 -8.43 -3.29 11.06
CA GLN A 148 -8.20 -2.13 10.21
C GLN A 148 -8.69 -0.83 10.87
N ARG A 149 -8.20 0.31 10.40
CA ARG A 149 -8.49 1.66 10.93
C ARG A 149 -8.07 1.86 12.41
N ARG A 150 -7.26 0.96 12.97
CA ARG A 150 -6.65 1.08 14.32
C ARG A 150 -5.22 1.61 14.32
N GLY A 151 -4.77 2.19 13.20
CA GLY A 151 -3.43 2.78 13.09
C GLY A 151 -2.27 1.78 12.94
N LEU A 152 -2.53 0.50 12.62
CA LEU A 152 -1.50 -0.56 12.59
C LEU A 152 -0.60 -0.52 11.34
N SER A 153 -1.08 -0.03 10.20
CA SER A 153 -0.35 -0.14 8.92
C SER A 153 0.96 0.66 8.90
N LYS A 154 0.98 1.91 9.41
CA LYS A 154 2.18 2.75 9.38
C LYS A 154 3.29 2.22 10.30
N PRO A 155 3.01 1.83 11.57
CA PRO A 155 4.00 1.16 12.42
C PRO A 155 4.54 -0.13 11.79
N LEU A 156 3.66 -0.96 11.23
CA LEU A 156 4.06 -2.21 10.58
C LEU A 156 5.03 -2.00 9.42
N VAL A 157 4.66 -1.12 8.48
CA VAL A 157 5.50 -0.86 7.31
C VAL A 157 6.80 -0.20 7.73
N SER A 158 6.77 0.80 8.63
CA SER A 158 7.98 1.43 9.15
C SER A 158 8.93 0.40 9.79
N TYR A 159 8.40 -0.52 10.60
CA TYR A 159 9.19 -1.59 11.21
C TYR A 159 9.77 -2.56 10.17
N ALA A 160 9.00 -2.95 9.15
CA ALA A 160 9.51 -3.80 8.07
C ALA A 160 10.63 -3.11 7.25
N LEU A 161 10.54 -1.80 7.03
CA LEU A 161 11.61 -1.03 6.37
C LEU A 161 12.87 -0.91 7.24
N ASP A 162 12.71 -0.78 8.56
CA ASP A 162 13.85 -0.84 9.50
C ASP A 162 14.52 -2.22 9.48
N VAL A 163 13.74 -3.32 9.44
CA VAL A 163 14.27 -4.67 9.22
C VAL A 163 15.05 -4.75 7.91
N MET A 164 14.51 -4.17 6.84
CA MET A 164 15.18 -4.10 5.53
C MET A 164 16.53 -3.36 5.62
N GLY A 165 16.59 -2.20 6.28
CA GLY A 165 17.84 -1.49 6.51
C GLY A 165 18.86 -2.31 7.31
N LYS A 166 18.41 -3.03 8.34
CA LYS A 166 19.27 -3.94 9.15
C LYS A 166 19.81 -5.14 8.36
N LEU A 167 19.14 -5.51 7.27
CA LEU A 167 19.59 -6.56 6.35
C LEU A 167 20.57 -6.03 5.28
N GLY A 168 20.87 -4.73 5.28
CA GLY A 168 21.88 -4.10 4.43
C GLY A 168 21.34 -3.43 3.16
N TYR A 169 20.03 -3.39 2.95
CA TYR A 169 19.44 -2.65 1.85
C TYR A 169 19.50 -1.15 2.14
N THR A 170 19.71 -0.34 1.09
CA THR A 170 19.69 1.13 1.17
C THR A 170 18.49 1.74 0.48
N HIS A 171 17.84 1.00 -0.40
CA HIS A 171 16.71 1.44 -1.21
C HIS A 171 15.63 0.35 -1.23
N ALA A 172 14.36 0.79 -1.29
CA ALA A 172 13.20 -0.09 -1.19
C ALA A 172 12.18 0.21 -2.28
N LYS A 173 11.62 -0.87 -2.85
CA LYS A 173 10.50 -0.84 -3.78
C LYS A 173 9.26 -1.49 -3.20
N ILE A 174 8.10 -1.04 -3.67
CA ILE A 174 6.80 -1.60 -3.32
C ILE A 174 5.97 -1.77 -4.60
N PRO A 175 5.76 -3.01 -5.07
CA PRO A 175 4.71 -3.30 -6.02
C PRO A 175 3.34 -3.19 -5.32
N THR A 176 2.39 -2.55 -5.97
CA THR A 176 1.01 -2.42 -5.51
C THR A 176 0.07 -2.22 -6.68
N GLN A 177 -1.18 -1.87 -6.40
CA GLN A 177 -2.24 -1.79 -7.39
C GLN A 177 -3.22 -0.67 -7.05
N SER A 178 -3.81 -0.08 -8.09
CA SER A 178 -4.82 0.99 -7.94
C SER A 178 -6.05 0.55 -7.13
N THR A 179 -6.41 -0.74 -7.14
CA THR A 179 -7.50 -1.32 -6.36
C THR A 179 -7.23 -1.32 -4.85
N SER A 180 -5.95 -1.26 -4.45
CA SER A 180 -5.48 -1.15 -3.06
C SER A 180 -5.05 0.30 -2.73
N TRP A 181 -5.84 1.27 -3.17
CA TRP A 181 -5.54 2.72 -3.10
C TRP A 181 -5.22 3.22 -1.68
N VAL A 182 -5.79 2.60 -0.63
CA VAL A 182 -5.49 2.95 0.77
C VAL A 182 -4.06 2.57 1.14
N ALA A 183 -3.54 1.45 0.62
CA ALA A 183 -2.14 1.06 0.79
C ALA A 183 -1.22 2.07 0.09
N CYS A 184 -1.56 2.50 -1.14
CA CYS A 184 -0.85 3.58 -1.83
C CYS A 184 -0.76 4.83 -0.97
N LYS A 185 -1.87 5.25 -0.32
CA LYS A 185 -1.86 6.39 0.59
C LYS A 185 -0.87 6.20 1.75
N VAL A 186 -0.86 5.01 2.37
CA VAL A 186 0.08 4.70 3.45
C VAL A 186 1.53 4.81 2.97
N TYR A 187 1.86 4.25 1.80
CA TYR A 187 3.21 4.32 1.25
C TYR A 187 3.63 5.76 0.93
N LEU A 188 2.74 6.55 0.34
CA LEU A 188 3.00 7.97 0.05
C LEU A 188 3.21 8.80 1.33
N ASP A 189 2.41 8.55 2.37
CA ASP A 189 2.56 9.15 3.71
C ASP A 189 3.91 8.76 4.33
N LEU A 190 4.43 7.57 3.99
CA LEU A 190 5.74 7.06 4.39
C LEU A 190 6.87 7.51 3.47
N GLY A 191 6.65 8.50 2.60
CA GLY A 191 7.71 9.08 1.78
C GLY A 191 8.01 8.34 0.46
N PHE A 192 7.37 7.21 0.19
CA PHE A 192 7.49 6.55 -1.12
C PHE A 192 6.96 7.44 -2.24
N ARG A 193 7.54 7.30 -3.44
CA ARG A 193 7.12 8.02 -4.65
C ARG A 193 6.96 7.07 -5.83
N PRO A 194 6.08 7.37 -6.80
CA PRO A 194 5.98 6.57 -8.01
C PRO A 194 7.32 6.45 -8.74
N ILE A 195 7.69 5.23 -9.14
CA ILE A 195 8.88 5.02 -9.99
C ILE A 195 8.63 5.71 -11.34
N PRO A 196 9.52 6.58 -11.85
CA PRO A 196 9.26 7.42 -13.02
C PRO A 196 8.79 6.65 -14.27
N GLN A 197 9.40 5.50 -14.56
CA GLN A 197 9.02 4.67 -15.71
C GLN A 197 7.62 4.07 -15.53
N ASN A 198 7.36 3.41 -14.41
CA ASN A 198 6.03 2.86 -14.10
C ASN A 198 4.97 3.98 -14.08
N ALA A 199 5.31 5.17 -13.59
CA ALA A 199 4.42 6.32 -13.57
C ALA A 199 4.02 6.81 -14.97
N ALA A 200 4.93 6.73 -15.94
CA ALA A 200 4.64 7.06 -17.33
C ALA A 200 3.75 5.99 -17.99
N GLU A 201 4.06 4.71 -17.78
CA GLU A 201 3.34 3.56 -18.36
C GLU A 201 1.93 3.39 -17.74
N ASN A 202 1.82 3.57 -16.42
CA ASN A 202 0.60 3.38 -15.63
C ASN A 202 0.01 4.70 -15.14
N ARG A 203 0.15 5.77 -15.94
CA ARG A 203 -0.31 7.12 -15.59
C ARG A 203 -1.75 7.17 -15.10
N LYS A 204 -2.65 6.42 -15.75
CA LYS A 204 -4.07 6.37 -15.36
C LYS A 204 -4.27 5.81 -13.94
N GLY A 205 -3.52 4.79 -13.54
CA GLY A 205 -3.57 4.26 -12.19
C GLY A 205 -3.14 5.30 -11.14
N TRP A 206 -2.11 6.10 -11.42
CA TRP A 206 -1.69 7.20 -10.55
C TRP A 206 -2.68 8.35 -10.49
N GLU A 207 -3.36 8.67 -11.60
CA GLU A 207 -4.47 9.65 -11.63
C GLU A 207 -5.67 9.17 -10.78
N ILE A 208 -5.97 7.86 -10.77
CA ILE A 208 -6.98 7.25 -9.89
C ILE A 208 -6.57 7.40 -8.43
N VAL A 209 -5.34 6.98 -8.07
CA VAL A 209 -4.83 7.11 -6.70
C VAL A 209 -4.82 8.58 -6.26
N LYS A 210 -4.47 9.52 -7.16
CA LYS A 210 -4.55 10.96 -6.90
C LYS A 210 -5.96 11.39 -6.52
N THR A 211 -6.98 10.97 -7.28
CA THR A 211 -8.39 11.30 -6.96
C THR A 211 -8.81 10.72 -5.62
N LEU A 212 -8.53 9.43 -5.37
CA LEU A 212 -9.01 8.73 -4.19
C LEU A 212 -8.32 9.19 -2.89
N THR A 213 -7.05 9.61 -2.98
CA THR A 213 -6.26 9.98 -1.79
C THR A 213 -6.09 11.48 -1.59
N GLY A 214 -6.22 12.28 -2.65
CA GLY A 214 -5.86 13.70 -2.65
C GLY A 214 -4.37 13.98 -2.41
N HIS A 215 -3.51 12.95 -2.33
CA HIS A 215 -2.19 13.07 -1.71
C HIS A 215 -1.28 14.10 -2.42
N PRO A 216 -0.56 14.97 -1.68
CA PRO A 216 0.26 16.05 -2.26
C PRO A 216 1.44 15.54 -3.08
N ALA A 217 2.01 14.38 -2.73
CA ALA A 217 3.10 13.77 -3.52
C ALA A 217 2.70 13.41 -4.97
N LEU A 218 1.41 13.40 -5.28
CA LEU A 218 0.87 13.14 -6.62
C LEU A 218 0.38 14.43 -7.30
N ALA A 219 0.85 15.62 -6.88
CA ALA A 219 0.39 16.90 -7.42
C ALA A 219 0.65 17.11 -8.92
N SER A 220 1.62 16.39 -9.51
CA SER A 220 1.89 16.41 -10.95
C SER A 220 0.86 15.64 -11.78
N PHE A 221 0.08 14.76 -11.15
CA PHE A 221 -1.00 14.02 -11.80
C PHE A 221 -2.30 14.83 -11.71
N ARG A 222 -3.07 14.84 -12.80
CA ARG A 222 -4.45 15.35 -12.74
C ARG A 222 -5.32 14.36 -11.96
N PRO A 223 -6.44 14.80 -11.36
CA PRO A 223 -7.45 13.86 -10.88
C PRO A 223 -8.13 13.13 -12.06
N ALA A 224 -8.34 11.83 -11.91
CA ALA A 224 -9.22 11.02 -12.75
C ALA A 224 -10.70 11.31 -12.46
N ALA A 225 -11.55 11.23 -13.49
CA ALA A 225 -13.01 11.27 -13.35
C ALA A 225 -13.58 9.91 -12.91
N MET A 226 -14.82 9.87 -12.40
CA MET A 226 -15.40 8.63 -11.83
C MET A 226 -15.55 7.48 -12.82
N ASP A 227 -15.88 7.78 -14.08
CA ASP A 227 -15.97 6.80 -15.17
C ASP A 227 -14.59 6.27 -15.62
N GLU A 228 -13.53 7.03 -15.34
CA GLU A 228 -12.15 6.56 -15.48
C GLU A 228 -11.77 5.60 -14.35
N ILE A 229 -12.32 5.77 -13.14
CA ILE A 229 -12.02 4.95 -11.95
C ILE A 229 -12.73 3.60 -11.99
N ILE A 230 -14.02 3.56 -12.32
CA ILE A 230 -14.85 2.36 -12.13
C ILE A 230 -14.80 1.43 -13.35
N VAL A 231 -14.73 0.12 -13.11
CA VAL A 231 -14.92 -0.92 -14.15
C VAL A 231 -16.34 -0.81 -14.71
N LYS A 232 -16.47 -0.68 -16.03
CA LYS A 232 -17.78 -0.60 -16.69
C LYS A 232 -18.50 -1.95 -16.70
#